data_AF-A0A8T5S9F1-F1
#
_entry.id   AF-A0A8T5S9F1-F1
#
_cell.length_a   1.000
_cell.length_b   1.000
_cell.length_c   1.000
_cell.angle_alpha   90.00
_cell.angle_beta   90.00
_cell.angle_gamma   90.00
#
_symmetry.space_group_name_H-M   'P 1'
#
loop_
_entity.id
_entity.type
_entity.pdbx_description
1 polymer ?
#
loop_
_entity_poly.entity_id
_entity_poly.type
_entity_poly.pdbx_seq_one_letter_code
_entity_poly.pdbx_strand_id
1 'polypeptide(L)'
;MSETNNTQDLTDKIKKFVLEADMDIVGIADVNNDIFLEAPESHQPKNILEDANSVIVFGKPMPRSIFKLKNHHDRLVHRAYHSLYKLLDITGVKLARYIESLGHYSISIPSYNPLAIENFQPWGVLSLKHAGLAAGIGKIAKNGLLIHPTMVRY
;
A
#
# COMPACT_ATOMS: atom_id res chain seq x y z
N MET A 1 1.21 30.60 4.01
CA MET A 1 1.31 30.09 5.40
C MET A 1 0.04 29.41 5.89
N SER A 2 -1.13 29.61 5.27
CA SER A 2 -2.40 28.96 5.63
C SER A 2 -2.57 27.54 5.03
N GLU A 3 -2.17 27.32 3.77
CA GLU A 3 -2.33 26.02 3.09
C GLU A 3 -1.42 24.92 3.67
N THR A 4 -0.16 25.24 3.96
CA THR A 4 0.81 24.27 4.49
C THR A 4 0.41 23.72 5.86
N ASN A 5 -0.22 24.53 6.71
CA ASN A 5 -0.72 24.09 8.01
C ASN A 5 -1.91 23.13 7.88
N ASN A 6 -2.76 23.33 6.86
CA ASN A 6 -3.92 22.48 6.60
C ASN A 6 -3.50 21.11 6.04
N THR A 7 -2.53 21.08 5.13
CA THR A 7 -2.00 19.82 4.57
C THR A 7 -1.27 18.97 5.61
N GLN A 8 -0.54 19.61 6.53
CA GLN A 8 0.12 18.92 7.63
C GLN A 8 -0.91 18.29 8.59
N ASP A 9 -1.95 19.04 8.96
CA ASP A 9 -3.05 18.54 9.80
C ASP A 9 -3.78 17.34 9.15
N LEU A 10 -4.07 17.42 7.84
CA LEU A 10 -4.67 16.30 7.10
C LEU A 10 -3.77 15.07 7.08
N THR A 11 -2.47 15.26 6.84
CA THR A 11 -1.48 14.17 6.84
C THR A 11 -1.45 13.46 8.18
N ASP A 12 -1.47 14.21 9.27
CA ASP A 12 -1.40 13.65 10.63
C ASP A 12 -2.69 12.91 10.99
N LYS A 13 -3.86 13.41 10.59
CA LYS A 13 -5.15 12.71 10.71
C LYS A 13 -5.16 11.37 9.96
N ILE A 14 -4.68 11.35 8.73
CA ILE A 14 -4.61 10.13 7.90
C ILE A 14 -3.68 9.11 8.54
N LYS A 15 -2.47 9.52 8.93
CA LYS A 15 -1.51 8.62 9.59
C LYS A 15 -2.07 8.06 10.89
N LYS A 16 -2.69 8.90 11.72
CA LYS A 16 -3.33 8.48 12.97
C LYS A 16 -4.42 7.45 12.72
N PHE A 17 -5.32 7.71 11.76
CA PHE A 17 -6.39 6.77 11.40
C PHE A 17 -5.83 5.39 11.03
N VAL A 18 -4.79 5.36 10.19
CA VAL A 18 -4.18 4.11 9.71
C VAL A 18 -3.55 3.33 10.87
N LEU A 19 -2.83 4.00 11.76
CA LEU A 19 -2.21 3.36 12.94
C LEU A 19 -3.27 2.84 13.93
N GLU A 20 -4.36 3.58 14.14
CA GLU A 20 -5.49 3.14 14.96
C GLU A 20 -6.28 1.98 14.32
N ALA A 21 -6.20 1.82 13.00
CA ALA A 21 -6.79 0.72 12.24
C ALA A 21 -5.92 -0.56 12.21
N ASP A 22 -5.06 -0.75 13.22
CA ASP A 22 -4.18 -1.91 13.39
C ASP A 22 -3.15 -2.07 12.25
N MET A 23 -2.70 -0.97 11.63
CA MET A 23 -1.56 -0.99 10.71
C MET A 23 -0.28 -0.57 11.42
N ASP A 24 0.83 -1.18 11.02
CA ASP A 24 2.13 -0.98 11.67
C ASP A 24 3.00 0.05 10.92
N ILE A 25 2.64 0.36 9.67
CA ILE A 25 3.35 1.34 8.86
C ILE A 25 2.42 2.10 7.94
N VAL A 26 2.75 3.36 7.71
CA VAL A 26 2.10 4.25 6.75
C VAL A 26 3.13 5.21 6.16
N GLY A 27 3.02 5.45 4.86
CA GLY A 27 3.75 6.46 4.10
C GLY A 27 2.85 7.09 3.06
N ILE A 28 3.25 8.26 2.57
CA ILE A 28 2.49 9.00 1.57
C ILE A 28 3.48 9.43 0.48
N ALA A 29 3.13 9.16 -0.77
CA ALA A 29 3.88 9.56 -1.95
C ALA A 29 3.11 10.62 -2.74
N ASP A 30 3.82 11.57 -3.32
CA ASP A 30 3.28 12.46 -4.35
C ASP A 30 3.12 11.67 -5.66
N VAL A 31 1.99 11.81 -6.36
CA VAL A 31 1.74 11.10 -7.63
C VAL A 31 2.74 11.44 -8.74
N ASN A 32 3.43 12.59 -8.64
CA ASN A 32 4.46 13.04 -9.58
C ASN A 32 5.84 12.46 -9.28
N ASN A 33 5.96 11.57 -8.30
CA ASN A 33 7.23 10.90 -8.02
C ASN A 33 7.64 10.02 -9.22
N ASP A 34 8.85 10.26 -9.74
CA ASP A 34 9.40 9.57 -10.92
C ASP A 34 9.42 8.03 -10.78
N ILE A 35 9.42 7.49 -9.56
CA ILE A 35 9.32 6.05 -9.30
C ILE A 35 8.07 5.43 -9.95
N PHE A 36 6.98 6.19 -10.10
CA PHE A 36 5.77 5.69 -10.77
C PHE A 36 5.98 5.46 -12.28
N LEU A 37 6.94 6.14 -12.91
CA LEU A 37 7.29 5.95 -14.32
C LEU A 37 7.99 4.61 -14.59
N GLU A 38 8.44 3.90 -13.55
CA GLU A 38 8.98 2.53 -13.65
C GLU A 38 7.88 1.47 -13.83
N ALA A 39 6.60 1.82 -13.71
CA ALA A 39 5.47 0.96 -14.04
C ALA A 39 4.87 1.34 -15.41
N PRO A 40 4.22 0.39 -16.12
CA PRO A 40 3.49 0.70 -17.33
C PRO A 40 2.44 1.80 -17.08
N GLU A 41 2.15 2.58 -18.11
CA GLU A 41 1.31 3.77 -18.01
C GLU A 41 -0.07 3.46 -17.39
N SER A 42 -0.72 2.37 -17.80
CA SER A 42 -1.98 1.85 -17.27
C SER A 42 -2.00 1.61 -15.75
N HIS A 43 -0.82 1.49 -15.13
CA HIS A 43 -0.61 1.18 -13.72
C HIS A 43 -0.09 2.37 -12.91
N GLN A 44 -0.06 3.56 -13.49
CA GLN A 44 0.35 4.80 -12.80
C GLN A 44 -0.84 5.44 -12.07
N PRO A 45 -0.64 6.08 -10.91
CA PRO A 45 -1.73 6.61 -10.07
C PRO A 45 -2.73 7.51 -10.82
N LYS A 46 -2.23 8.42 -11.66
CA LYS A 46 -3.06 9.38 -12.42
C LYS A 46 -3.96 8.72 -13.46
N ASN A 47 -3.57 7.54 -13.96
CA ASN A 47 -4.38 6.78 -14.91
C ASN A 47 -5.44 5.91 -14.22
N ILE A 48 -5.41 5.85 -12.88
CA ILE A 48 -6.42 5.16 -12.07
C ILE A 48 -7.43 6.18 -11.51
N LEU A 49 -6.96 7.31 -11.01
CA LEU A 49 -7.77 8.43 -10.53
C LEU A 49 -7.18 9.73 -11.08
N GLU A 50 -7.88 10.35 -12.04
CA GLU A 50 -7.39 11.47 -12.86
C GLU A 50 -6.84 12.64 -12.02
N ASP A 51 -7.57 13.04 -10.98
CA ASP A 51 -7.23 14.15 -10.08
C ASP A 51 -6.44 13.72 -8.83
N ALA A 52 -5.84 12.52 -8.83
CA ALA A 52 -5.07 12.06 -7.68
C ALA A 52 -3.84 12.95 -7.45
N ASN A 53 -3.66 13.40 -6.21
CA ASN A 53 -2.48 14.18 -5.80
C ASN A 53 -1.51 13.38 -4.92
N SER A 54 -1.99 12.32 -4.26
CA SER A 54 -1.18 11.50 -3.37
C SER A 54 -1.56 10.03 -3.41
N VAL A 55 -0.60 9.18 -3.07
CA VAL A 55 -0.77 7.74 -2.85
C VAL A 55 -0.43 7.43 -1.41
N ILE A 56 -1.41 6.95 -0.65
CA ILE A 56 -1.22 6.54 0.74
C ILE A 56 -0.94 5.04 0.76
N VAL A 57 0.20 4.65 1.32
CA VAL A 57 0.64 3.26 1.38
C VAL A 57 0.75 2.85 2.84
N PHE A 58 0.16 1.73 3.19
CA PHE A 58 0.18 1.21 4.54
C PHE A 58 0.33 -0.32 4.55
N GLY A 59 0.67 -0.87 5.70
CA GLY A 59 0.85 -2.30 5.80
C GLY A 59 0.89 -2.82 7.23
N LYS A 60 0.72 -4.14 7.33
CA LYS A 60 0.86 -4.92 8.54
C LYS A 60 1.74 -6.14 8.26
N PRO A 61 2.84 -6.36 9.01
CA PRO A 61 3.71 -7.50 8.80
C PRO A 61 3.00 -8.81 9.21
N MET A 62 3.30 -9.88 8.48
CA MET A 62 2.88 -11.22 8.88
C MET A 62 3.60 -11.65 10.17
N PRO A 63 2.95 -12.39 11.09
CA PRO A 63 3.63 -12.96 12.24
C PRO A 63 4.83 -13.81 11.83
N ARG A 64 6.01 -13.52 12.40
CA ARG A 64 7.28 -14.19 12.04
C ARG A 64 7.24 -15.70 12.26
N SER A 65 6.39 -16.19 13.16
CA SER A 65 6.21 -17.61 13.44
C SER A 65 5.79 -18.41 12.20
N ILE A 66 5.17 -17.76 11.21
CA ILE A 66 4.73 -18.43 9.98
C ILE A 66 5.89 -18.99 9.15
N PHE A 67 7.09 -18.41 9.28
CA PHE A 67 8.30 -18.90 8.62
C PHE A 67 8.98 -20.04 9.38
N LYS A 68 8.50 -20.39 10.59
CA LYS A 68 9.06 -21.44 11.46
C LYS A 68 8.18 -22.69 11.53
N LEU A 69 7.20 -22.82 10.62
CA LEU A 69 6.26 -23.94 10.61
C LEU A 69 6.97 -25.25 10.25
N LYS A 70 6.68 -26.31 11.03
CA LYS A 70 7.21 -27.66 10.81
C LYS A 70 6.36 -28.50 9.84
N ASN A 71 5.04 -28.31 9.85
CA ASN A 71 4.07 -29.06 9.04
C ASN A 71 3.06 -28.08 8.41
N HIS A 72 2.43 -28.48 7.30
CA HIS A 72 1.38 -27.72 6.60
C HIS A 72 1.77 -26.30 6.21
N HIS A 73 3.04 -26.10 5.88
CA HIS A 73 3.62 -24.78 5.61
C HIS A 73 2.85 -24.04 4.51
N ASP A 74 2.67 -24.68 3.36
CA ASP A 74 1.93 -24.17 2.21
C ASP A 74 0.51 -23.70 2.57
N ARG A 75 -0.26 -24.56 3.26
CA ARG A 75 -1.66 -24.30 3.59
C ARG A 75 -1.82 -23.16 4.58
N LEU A 76 -1.00 -23.14 5.63
CA LEU A 76 -1.08 -22.14 6.69
C LEU A 76 -0.55 -20.78 6.22
N VAL A 77 0.55 -20.76 5.47
CA VAL A 77 1.10 -19.55 4.84
C VAL A 77 0.04 -18.94 3.92
N HIS A 78 -0.49 -19.73 2.99
CA HIS A 78 -1.51 -19.26 2.05
C HIS A 78 -2.74 -18.71 2.78
N ARG A 79 -3.28 -19.44 3.76
CA ARG A 79 -4.45 -18.98 4.53
C ARG A 79 -4.18 -17.68 5.28
N ALA A 80 -3.00 -17.52 5.88
CA ALA A 80 -2.66 -16.32 6.61
C ALA A 80 -2.53 -15.10 5.69
N TYR A 81 -1.92 -15.25 4.50
CA TYR A 81 -1.87 -14.19 3.50
C TYR A 81 -3.28 -13.73 3.09
N HIS A 82 -4.20 -14.64 2.79
CA HIS A 82 -5.58 -14.28 2.45
C HIS A 82 -6.34 -13.59 3.58
N SER A 83 -6.10 -13.97 4.83
CA SER A 83 -6.64 -13.25 5.98
C SER A 83 -6.08 -11.83 6.09
N LEU A 84 -4.78 -11.66 5.84
CA LEU A 84 -4.13 -10.35 5.87
C LEU A 84 -4.59 -9.45 4.71
N TYR A 85 -4.72 -9.99 3.50
CA TYR A 85 -5.26 -9.24 2.35
C TYR A 85 -6.65 -8.68 2.67
N LYS A 86 -7.54 -9.50 3.24
CA LYS A 86 -8.86 -9.05 3.66
C LYS A 86 -8.80 -7.91 4.67
N LEU A 87 -7.88 -7.96 5.64
CA LEU A 87 -7.68 -6.88 6.60
C LEU A 87 -7.23 -5.59 5.89
N LEU A 88 -6.22 -5.69 5.02
CA LEU A 88 -5.69 -4.55 4.26
C LEU A 88 -6.76 -3.91 3.38
N ASP A 89 -7.54 -4.72 2.65
CA ASP A 89 -8.59 -4.23 1.74
C ASP A 89 -9.73 -3.54 2.51
N ILE A 90 -10.18 -4.14 3.63
CA ILE A 90 -11.21 -3.52 4.48
C ILE A 90 -10.70 -2.20 5.06
N THR A 91 -9.45 -2.15 5.52
CA THR A 91 -8.84 -0.92 6.03
C THR A 91 -8.71 0.14 4.93
N GLY A 92 -8.37 -0.26 3.70
CA GLY A 92 -8.34 0.65 2.55
C GLY A 92 -9.69 1.28 2.25
N VAL A 93 -10.77 0.49 2.24
CA VAL A 93 -12.14 1.01 2.03
C VAL A 93 -12.54 1.95 3.17
N LYS A 94 -12.23 1.61 4.42
CA LYS A 94 -12.52 2.48 5.58
C LYS A 94 -11.76 3.79 5.50
N LEU A 95 -10.48 3.76 5.12
CA LEU A 95 -9.65 4.95 4.96
C LEU A 95 -10.18 5.84 3.82
N ALA A 96 -10.53 5.27 2.67
CA ALA A 96 -11.10 6.02 1.56
C ALA A 96 -12.36 6.79 2.01
N ARG A 97 -13.28 6.11 2.70
CA ARG A 97 -14.49 6.74 3.26
C ARG A 97 -14.18 7.81 4.31
N TYR A 98 -13.14 7.61 5.11
CA TYR A 98 -12.70 8.62 6.07
C TYR A 98 -12.20 9.88 5.36
N ILE A 99 -11.39 9.73 4.32
CA ILE A 99 -10.89 10.84 3.50
C ILE A 99 -12.05 11.56 2.80
N GLU A 100 -13.04 10.84 2.29
CA GLU A 100 -14.28 11.41 1.73
C GLU A 100 -15.04 12.24 2.77
N SER A 101 -15.12 11.78 4.02
CA SER A 101 -15.75 12.54 5.10
C SER A 101 -15.03 13.85 5.45
N LEU A 102 -13.75 13.97 5.06
CA LEU A 102 -12.95 15.19 5.20
C LEU A 102 -13.06 16.11 3.96
N GLY A 103 -13.84 15.73 2.94
CA GLY A 103 -14.09 16.53 1.74
C GLY A 103 -13.16 16.23 0.56
N HIS A 104 -12.48 15.08 0.55
CA HIS A 104 -11.55 14.69 -0.51
C HIS A 104 -11.93 13.35 -1.14
N TYR A 105 -11.82 13.21 -2.46
CA TYR A 105 -12.04 11.93 -3.13
C TYR A 105 -10.88 10.95 -2.87
N SER A 106 -11.21 9.69 -2.65
CA SER A 106 -10.24 8.63 -2.44
C SER A 106 -10.80 7.28 -2.88
N ILE A 107 -9.94 6.43 -3.43
CA ILE A 107 -10.27 5.06 -3.79
C ILE A 107 -9.31 4.09 -3.11
N SER A 108 -9.78 2.89 -2.77
CA SER A 108 -8.93 1.84 -2.26
C SER A 108 -8.35 1.00 -3.39
N ILE A 109 -7.03 0.83 -3.41
CA ILE A 109 -6.36 -0.14 -4.31
C ILE A 109 -6.32 -1.51 -3.63
N PRO A 110 -6.70 -2.60 -4.33
CA PRO A 110 -6.68 -3.95 -3.76
C PRO A 110 -5.26 -4.42 -3.45
N SER A 111 -5.11 -5.17 -2.36
CA SER A 111 -3.81 -5.73 -1.93
C SER A 111 -3.33 -6.92 -2.76
N TYR A 112 -4.22 -7.55 -3.54
CA TYR A 112 -3.88 -8.68 -4.41
C TYR A 112 -4.69 -8.73 -5.72
N ASN A 113 -6.00 -8.96 -5.66
CA ASN A 113 -6.86 -9.18 -6.84
C ASN A 113 -7.91 -8.06 -6.95
N PRO A 114 -8.30 -7.58 -8.15
CA PRO A 114 -7.96 -8.06 -9.50
C PRO A 114 -6.52 -7.82 -9.96
N LEU A 115 -6.02 -8.73 -10.80
CA LEU A 115 -4.81 -8.55 -11.61
C LEU A 115 -5.19 -8.28 -13.06
N ALA A 116 -4.50 -7.35 -13.71
CA ALA A 116 -4.51 -7.17 -15.15
C ALA A 116 -3.41 -8.02 -15.79
N ILE A 117 -3.61 -8.48 -17.02
CA ILE A 117 -2.56 -9.11 -17.82
C ILE A 117 -2.15 -8.11 -18.89
N GLU A 118 -0.90 -7.63 -18.82
CA GLU A 118 -0.33 -6.73 -19.80
C GLU A 118 1.05 -7.25 -20.22
N ASN A 119 1.30 -7.32 -21.53
CA ASN A 119 2.53 -7.88 -22.10
C ASN A 119 2.89 -9.28 -21.56
N PHE A 120 1.88 -10.15 -21.43
CA PHE A 120 2.00 -11.50 -20.86
C PHE A 120 2.48 -11.55 -19.40
N GLN A 121 2.44 -10.42 -18.69
CA GLN A 121 2.79 -10.32 -17.28
C GLN A 121 1.57 -9.94 -16.44
N PRO A 122 1.41 -10.54 -15.25
CA PRO A 122 0.37 -10.12 -14.31
C PRO A 122 0.79 -8.83 -13.61
N TRP A 123 -0.08 -7.84 -13.62
CA TRP A 123 0.07 -6.57 -12.94
C TRP A 123 -1.09 -6.35 -11.97
N GLY A 124 -0.81 -5.84 -10.78
CA GLY A 124 -1.87 -5.26 -9.94
C GLY A 124 -2.38 -3.96 -10.57
N VAL A 125 -3.57 -3.50 -10.18
CA VAL A 125 -4.14 -2.23 -10.67
C VAL A 125 -3.13 -1.08 -10.58
N LEU A 126 -2.38 -1.01 -9.47
CA LEU A 126 -1.21 -0.15 -9.26
C LEU A 126 -0.01 -1.03 -8.89
N SER A 127 1.21 -0.63 -9.28
CA SER A 127 2.42 -1.28 -8.78
C SER A 127 2.64 -0.95 -7.29
N LEU A 128 2.14 -1.81 -6.40
CA LEU A 128 2.22 -1.62 -4.95
C LEU A 128 3.67 -1.50 -4.42
N LYS A 129 4.62 -2.18 -5.06
CA LYS A 129 6.04 -2.10 -4.68
C LYS A 129 6.66 -0.74 -5.02
N HIS A 130 6.32 -0.16 -6.18
CA HIS A 130 6.78 1.18 -6.57
C HIS A 130 6.12 2.24 -5.68
N ALA A 131 4.82 2.09 -5.40
CA ALA A 131 4.14 2.94 -4.42
C ALA A 131 4.82 2.91 -3.05
N GLY A 132 5.17 1.73 -2.54
CA GLY A 132 5.85 1.61 -1.25
C GLY A 132 7.27 2.19 -1.24
N LEU A 133 8.01 2.08 -2.35
CA LEU A 133 9.30 2.75 -2.51
C LEU A 133 9.14 4.28 -2.52
N ALA A 134 8.19 4.81 -3.31
CA ALA A 134 7.90 6.23 -3.42
C ALA A 134 7.42 6.83 -2.09
N ALA A 135 6.65 6.07 -1.31
CA ALA A 135 6.15 6.47 0.01
C ALA A 135 7.20 6.35 1.13
N GLY A 136 8.41 5.87 0.82
CA GLY A 136 9.51 5.74 1.77
C GLY A 136 9.34 4.60 2.78
N ILE A 137 8.42 3.66 2.57
CA ILE A 137 8.14 2.55 3.49
C ILE A 137 8.97 1.29 3.18
N GLY A 138 9.94 1.36 2.27
CA GLY A 138 10.79 0.22 1.95
C GLY A 138 11.77 0.47 0.82
N LYS A 139 12.50 -0.58 0.44
CA LYS A 139 13.40 -0.60 -0.73
C LYS A 139 13.16 -1.85 -1.56
N ILE A 140 13.22 -1.73 -2.88
CA ILE A 140 13.12 -2.89 -3.77
C ILE A 140 14.46 -3.63 -3.75
N ALA A 141 14.43 -4.92 -3.40
CA ALA A 141 15.61 -5.76 -3.35
C ALA A 141 15.89 -6.48 -4.68
N LYS A 142 17.03 -7.16 -4.77
CA LYS A 142 17.45 -7.90 -5.99
C LYS A 142 16.44 -8.95 -6.46
N ASN A 143 15.61 -9.47 -5.56
CA ASN A 143 14.54 -10.43 -5.88
C ASN A 143 13.23 -9.75 -6.32
N GLY A 144 13.21 -8.43 -6.50
CA GLY A 144 12.05 -7.65 -6.94
C GLY A 144 10.99 -7.39 -5.86
N LEU A 145 11.19 -7.86 -4.64
CA LEU A 145 10.29 -7.60 -3.51
C LEU A 145 10.64 -6.28 -2.81
N LEU A 146 9.61 -5.59 -2.32
CA LEU A 146 9.77 -4.46 -1.41
C LEU A 146 10.12 -4.97 0.00
N ILE A 147 11.22 -4.49 0.57
CA ILE A 147 11.72 -4.89 1.89
C ILE A 147 11.77 -3.66 2.80
N HIS A 148 11.17 -3.77 3.98
CA HIS A 148 11.34 -2.78 5.04
C HIS A 148 12.63 -3.06 5.84
N PRO A 149 13.50 -2.06 6.07
CA PRO A 149 14.84 -2.26 6.63
C PRO A 149 14.88 -2.87 8.04
N THR A 150 13.83 -2.69 8.84
CA THR A 150 13.79 -3.17 10.24
C THR A 150 12.74 -4.26 10.51
N MET A 151 11.73 -4.43 9.64
CA MET A 151 10.66 -5.41 9.90
C MET A 151 11.06 -6.83 9.48
N VAL A 152 12.05 -6.96 8.60
CA VAL A 152 12.48 -8.24 7.97
C VAL A 152 13.81 -8.77 8.51
N ARG A 153 14.26 -8.35 9.71
CA ARG A 153 15.46 -8.93 10.33
C ARG A 153 15.16 -10.33 10.87
N TYR A 154 15.85 -11.33 10.32
CA TYR A 154 15.84 -12.75 10.72
C TYR A 154 16.77 -13.00 11.90
#